data_AF-A0A537Q6L7-F1
#
_entry.id   AF-A0A537Q6L7-F1
#
_cell.length_a   1.000
_cell.length_b   1.000
_cell.length_c   1.000
_cell.angle_alpha   90.00
_cell.angle_beta   90.00
_cell.angle_gamma   90.00
#
_symmetry.space_group_name_H-M   'P 1'
#
loop_
_entity.id
_entity.type
_entity.pdbx_description
1 polymer ?
#
loop_
_entity_poly.entity_id
_entity_poly.type
_entity_poly.pdbx_seq_one_letter_code
_entity_poly.pdbx_strand_id
1 'polypeptide(L)'
;YRLRGPSGEPLDKTIEDTWRRVATALAAPERDPALWSERFYAAMTDFKFLPAGRVVAGAGSGRLVTLFNCFVMGAIPDDMGGIFAHLREAALTMQQGGGIGYDFSTLRPRGAPVKGVGADASGPLSFMDVWDAMCRTIMSAGYRRGAMMATLRCDHPDIEDFIEAKKEAGRLRMFNLSVLVTDAFMKAVED
;
A
#
# COMPACT_ATOMS: atom_id res chain seq x y z
N TYR A 1 2.11 1.98 18.95
CA TYR A 1 0.84 1.27 19.20
C TYR A 1 0.10 1.87 20.38
N ARG A 2 0.74 1.98 21.54
CA ARG A 2 0.23 2.81 22.66
C ARG A 2 -0.07 4.23 22.17
N LEU A 3 -1.29 4.71 22.40
CA LEU A 3 -1.67 6.06 22.02
C LEU A 3 -0.96 7.07 22.93
N ARG A 4 -0.40 8.12 22.32
CA ARG A 4 0.24 9.24 23.01
C ARG A 4 -0.38 10.54 22.55
N GLY A 5 -0.51 11.48 23.46
CA GLY A 5 -0.98 12.82 23.17
C GLY A 5 0.11 13.69 22.54
N PRO A 6 -0.21 14.98 22.26
CA PRO A 6 0.67 15.88 21.52
C PRO A 6 2.02 16.12 22.18
N SER A 7 2.09 16.07 23.52
CA SER A 7 3.32 16.26 24.29
C SER A 7 4.09 14.95 24.53
N GLY A 8 3.64 13.85 23.90
CA GLY A 8 4.27 12.53 24.01
C GLY A 8 3.86 11.72 25.24
N GLU A 9 3.01 12.28 26.10
CA GLU A 9 2.44 11.62 27.26
C GLU A 9 1.55 10.44 26.83
N PRO A 10 1.61 9.30 27.54
CA PRO A 10 0.77 8.16 27.20
C PRO A 10 -0.69 8.41 27.59
N LEU A 11 -1.59 8.35 26.61
CA LEU A 11 -3.04 8.41 26.85
C LEU A 11 -3.60 7.05 27.24
N ASP A 12 -3.20 5.99 26.52
CA ASP A 12 -3.44 4.62 26.97
C ASP A 12 -2.43 4.33 28.10
N LYS A 13 -2.87 4.02 29.32
CA LYS A 13 -1.97 3.72 30.45
C LYS A 13 -1.58 2.25 30.50
N THR A 14 -2.54 1.38 30.19
CA THR A 14 -2.37 -0.07 30.14
C THR A 14 -2.72 -0.62 28.75
N ILE A 15 -2.54 -1.93 28.56
CA ILE A 15 -2.96 -2.60 27.32
C ILE A 15 -4.49 -2.69 27.25
N GLU A 16 -5.16 -2.83 28.40
CA GLU A 16 -6.61 -2.83 28.50
C GLU A 16 -7.21 -1.50 28.06
N ASP A 17 -6.54 -0.37 28.35
CA ASP A 17 -6.95 0.95 27.82
C ASP A 17 -6.89 0.97 26.29
N THR A 18 -5.82 0.42 25.70
CA THR A 18 -5.70 0.27 24.24
C THR A 18 -6.83 -0.60 23.69
N TRP A 19 -7.12 -1.76 24.31
CA TRP A 19 -8.21 -2.62 23.88
C TRP A 19 -9.58 -1.95 23.97
N ARG A 20 -9.84 -1.22 25.05
CA ARG A 20 -11.11 -0.52 25.26
C ARG A 20 -11.31 0.60 24.23
N ARG A 21 -10.26 1.38 23.94
CA ARG A 21 -10.26 2.39 22.87
C ARG A 21 -10.55 1.77 21.50
N VAL A 22 -9.82 0.71 21.14
CA VAL A 22 -9.98 0.05 19.84
C VAL A 22 -11.38 -0.56 19.72
N ALA A 23 -11.84 -1.29 20.73
CA ALA A 23 -13.16 -1.90 20.75
C ALA A 23 -14.29 -0.87 20.58
N THR A 24 -14.21 0.24 21.34
CA THR A 24 -15.21 1.32 21.29
C THR A 24 -15.25 1.98 19.92
N ALA A 25 -14.07 2.27 19.36
CA ALA A 25 -13.97 2.89 18.03
C ALA A 25 -14.51 1.98 16.92
N LEU A 26 -14.22 0.67 16.99
CA LEU A 26 -14.68 -0.30 15.99
C LEU A 26 -16.17 -0.64 16.12
N ALA A 27 -16.77 -0.49 17.31
CA ALA A 27 -18.19 -0.72 17.52
C ALA A 27 -19.07 0.47 17.12
N ALA A 28 -18.49 1.64 16.83
CA ALA A 28 -19.23 2.85 16.47
C ALA A 28 -20.24 2.71 15.29
N PRO A 29 -19.97 1.97 14.20
CA PRO A 29 -20.94 1.81 13.11
C PRO A 29 -22.03 0.76 13.39
N GLU A 30 -21.95 0.04 14.52
CA GLU A 30 -22.91 -1.02 14.84
C GLU A 30 -24.26 -0.44 15.32
N ARG A 31 -25.33 -1.24 15.18
CA ARG A 31 -26.68 -0.84 15.66
C ARG A 31 -26.74 -0.66 17.18
N ASP A 32 -25.97 -1.46 17.92
CA ASP A 32 -25.82 -1.35 19.38
C ASP A 32 -24.32 -1.29 19.73
N PRO A 33 -23.71 -0.08 19.68
CA PRO A 33 -22.28 0.08 19.91
C PRO A 33 -21.83 -0.36 21.31
N ALA A 34 -22.67 -0.24 22.33
CA ALA A 34 -22.33 -0.62 23.70
C ALA A 34 -22.18 -2.14 23.83
N LEU A 35 -23.15 -2.89 23.29
CA LEU A 35 -23.09 -4.35 23.24
C LEU A 35 -21.84 -4.84 22.48
N TRP A 36 -21.56 -4.25 21.31
CA TRP A 36 -20.44 -4.69 20.48
C TRP A 36 -19.09 -4.26 21.00
N SER A 37 -18.98 -3.10 21.65
CA SER A 37 -17.74 -2.66 22.30
C SER A 37 -17.28 -3.66 23.35
N GLU A 38 -18.18 -4.14 24.21
CA GLU A 38 -17.83 -5.14 25.22
C GLU A 38 -17.45 -6.50 24.60
N ARG A 39 -18.14 -6.90 23.52
CA ARG A 39 -17.79 -8.14 22.79
C ARG A 39 -16.42 -8.05 22.11
N PHE A 40 -16.11 -6.93 21.46
CA PHE A 40 -14.82 -6.71 20.82
C PHE A 40 -13.69 -6.61 21.85
N TYR A 41 -13.93 -5.95 22.99
CA TYR A 41 -12.98 -5.91 24.10
C TYR A 41 -12.68 -7.33 24.60
N ALA A 42 -13.71 -8.11 24.93
CA ALA A 42 -13.57 -9.48 25.41
C ALA A 42 -12.85 -10.41 24.40
N ALA A 43 -13.03 -10.18 23.10
CA ALA A 43 -12.32 -10.90 22.05
C ALA A 43 -10.82 -10.56 22.00
N MET A 44 -10.41 -9.34 22.38
CA MET A 44 -9.01 -8.93 22.43
C MET A 44 -8.33 -9.26 23.77
N THR A 45 -9.11 -9.42 24.85
CA THR A 45 -8.60 -9.83 26.18
C THR A 45 -7.87 -11.18 26.11
N ASP A 46 -6.79 -11.31 26.88
CA ASP A 46 -5.89 -12.47 26.89
C ASP A 46 -5.34 -12.84 25.51
N PHE A 47 -5.24 -11.86 24.60
CA PHE A 47 -4.70 -12.02 23.26
C PHE A 47 -5.43 -13.09 22.41
N LYS A 48 -6.70 -13.40 22.72
CA LYS A 48 -7.52 -14.33 21.92
C LYS A 48 -7.67 -13.87 20.46
N PHE A 49 -7.68 -12.56 20.26
CA PHE A 49 -7.60 -11.91 18.96
C PHE A 49 -6.67 -10.70 19.03
N LEU A 50 -5.77 -10.59 18.05
CA LEU A 50 -4.87 -9.45 17.91
C LEU A 50 -5.18 -8.72 16.59
N PRO A 51 -5.76 -7.50 16.65
CA PRO A 51 -5.97 -6.72 15.44
C PRO A 51 -4.64 -6.35 14.77
N ALA A 52 -4.69 -6.12 13.47
CA ALA A 52 -3.51 -5.64 12.75
C ALA A 52 -3.00 -4.31 13.35
N GLY A 53 -1.68 -4.11 13.31
CA GLY A 53 -1.05 -3.00 14.01
C GLY A 53 -1.62 -1.62 13.67
N ARG A 54 -2.08 -1.39 12.43
CA ARG A 54 -2.70 -0.13 12.02
C ARG A 54 -4.06 0.11 12.65
N VAL A 55 -4.85 -0.95 12.86
CA VAL A 55 -6.10 -0.87 13.61
C VAL A 55 -5.79 -0.45 15.05
N VAL A 56 -4.81 -1.09 15.69
CA VAL A 56 -4.40 -0.78 17.06
C VAL A 56 -3.92 0.68 17.21
N ALA A 57 -3.12 1.14 16.24
CA ALA A 57 -2.54 2.49 16.25
C ALA A 57 -3.55 3.60 15.87
N GLY A 58 -4.50 3.30 14.98
CA GLY A 58 -5.39 4.29 14.37
C GLY A 58 -6.78 4.39 15.01
N ALA A 59 -7.38 3.26 15.40
CA ALA A 59 -8.78 3.24 15.83
C ALA A 59 -8.98 4.07 17.10
N GLY A 60 -9.88 5.06 17.07
CA GLY A 60 -10.13 5.94 18.22
C GLY A 60 -8.97 6.87 18.58
N SER A 61 -7.98 7.05 17.69
CA SER A 61 -6.85 7.96 17.93
C SER A 61 -7.14 9.43 17.63
N GLY A 62 -8.25 9.72 16.94
CA GLY A 62 -8.58 11.05 16.42
C GLY A 62 -7.68 11.53 15.26
N ARG A 63 -6.75 10.70 14.79
CA ARG A 63 -5.85 11.04 13.68
C ARG A 63 -6.50 10.69 12.34
N LEU A 64 -6.23 11.51 11.32
CA LEU A 64 -6.66 11.24 9.94
C LEU A 64 -5.76 10.17 9.30
N VAL A 65 -6.04 8.92 9.62
CA VAL A 65 -5.31 7.74 9.13
C VAL A 65 -6.28 6.67 8.66
N THR A 66 -5.84 5.82 7.75
CA THR A 66 -6.59 4.62 7.38
C THR A 66 -6.39 3.50 8.41
N LEU A 67 -7.40 2.65 8.59
CA LEU A 67 -7.29 1.41 9.37
C LEU A 67 -6.88 0.20 8.50
N PHE A 68 -6.95 0.32 7.18
CA PHE A 68 -6.57 -0.72 6.23
C PHE A 68 -5.06 -0.70 5.98
N ASN A 69 -4.45 -1.89 5.97
CA ASN A 69 -3.00 -2.00 5.80
C ASN A 69 -2.55 -1.90 4.35
N CYS A 70 -3.27 -2.58 3.47
CA CYS A 70 -2.84 -2.86 2.11
C CYS A 70 -3.95 -2.47 1.15
N PHE A 71 -3.57 -1.79 0.08
CA PHE A 71 -4.44 -1.37 -0.99
C PHE A 71 -3.89 -1.94 -2.29
N VAL A 72 -4.72 -2.72 -2.98
CA VAL A 72 -4.46 -3.09 -4.37
C VAL A 72 -5.16 -2.06 -5.22
N MET A 73 -4.38 -1.30 -5.97
CA MET A 73 -4.88 -0.18 -6.73
C MET A 73 -5.42 -0.67 -8.08
N GLY A 74 -6.31 0.13 -8.67
CA GLY A 74 -6.91 -0.18 -9.97
C GLY A 74 -5.90 -0.27 -11.11
N ALA A 75 -6.38 -0.76 -12.25
CA ALA A 75 -5.61 -0.80 -13.48
C ALA A 75 -5.19 0.61 -13.90
N ILE A 76 -3.89 0.80 -14.17
CA ILE A 76 -3.35 2.10 -14.57
C ILE A 76 -3.73 2.34 -16.04
N PRO A 77 -4.48 3.41 -16.38
CA PRO A 77 -4.75 3.75 -17.77
C PRO A 77 -3.44 4.17 -18.44
N ASP A 78 -3.19 3.66 -19.64
CA ASP A 78 -1.97 3.89 -20.42
C ASP A 78 -2.00 5.25 -21.16
N ASP A 79 -2.22 6.31 -20.38
CA ASP A 79 -2.16 7.70 -20.79
C ASP A 79 -1.67 8.59 -19.63
N MET A 80 -1.15 9.76 -19.94
CA MET A 80 -0.55 10.66 -18.93
C MET A 80 -1.55 11.10 -17.85
N GLY A 81 -2.81 11.31 -18.20
CA GLY A 81 -3.84 11.69 -17.23
C GLY A 81 -4.09 10.56 -16.25
N GLY A 82 -4.28 9.35 -16.76
CA GLY A 82 -4.48 8.14 -15.97
C GLY A 82 -3.30 7.82 -15.05
N ILE A 83 -2.08 7.84 -15.58
CA ILE A 83 -0.85 7.58 -14.83
C ILE A 83 -0.72 8.55 -13.65
N PHE A 84 -0.81 9.86 -13.88
CA PHE A 84 -0.60 10.84 -12.82
C PHE A 84 -1.80 10.94 -11.85
N ALA A 85 -3.01 10.60 -12.29
CA ALA A 85 -4.16 10.46 -11.39
C ALA A 85 -3.93 9.32 -10.38
N HIS A 86 -3.43 8.17 -10.83
CA HIS A 86 -3.12 7.03 -9.95
C HIS A 86 -1.90 7.33 -9.05
N LEU A 87 -0.89 8.04 -9.55
CA LEU A 87 0.23 8.50 -8.72
C LEU A 87 -0.27 9.39 -7.56
N ARG A 88 -1.19 10.32 -7.84
CA ARG A 88 -1.82 11.16 -6.82
C ARG A 88 -2.62 10.33 -5.81
N GLU A 89 -3.40 9.36 -6.28
CA GLU A 89 -4.15 8.46 -5.40
C GLU A 89 -3.23 7.67 -4.48
N ALA A 90 -2.12 7.18 -5.01
CA ALA A 90 -1.10 6.48 -4.24
C ALA A 90 -0.50 7.39 -3.15
N ALA A 91 -0.16 8.64 -3.51
CA ALA A 91 0.37 9.61 -2.57
C ALA A 91 -0.58 9.88 -1.39
N LEU A 92 -1.87 10.07 -1.67
CA LEU A 92 -2.89 10.33 -0.64
C LEU A 92 -3.13 9.11 0.26
N THR A 93 -3.17 7.92 -0.32
CA THR A 93 -3.33 6.66 0.41
C THR A 93 -2.14 6.43 1.35
N MET A 94 -0.94 6.70 0.88
CA MET A 94 0.29 6.56 1.66
C MET A 94 0.39 7.61 2.77
N GLN A 95 -0.05 8.85 2.51
CA GLN A 95 -0.13 9.90 3.51
C GLN A 95 -0.99 9.48 4.71
N GLN A 96 -2.10 8.78 4.45
CA GLN A 96 -2.97 8.20 5.49
C GLN A 96 -2.42 6.92 6.11
N GLY A 97 -1.31 6.44 5.58
CA GLY A 97 -0.50 5.35 6.10
C GLY A 97 -0.54 4.07 5.26
N GLY A 98 -1.44 3.93 4.28
CA GLY A 98 -1.64 2.69 3.53
C GLY A 98 -0.41 2.21 2.78
N GLY A 99 -0.19 0.89 2.75
CA GLY A 99 0.74 0.25 1.82
C GLY A 99 0.04 -0.05 0.51
N ILE A 100 0.76 0.04 -0.61
CA ILE A 100 0.14 0.18 -1.94
C ILE A 100 0.71 -0.85 -2.91
N GLY A 101 -0.15 -1.55 -3.63
CA GLY A 101 0.21 -2.49 -4.70
C GLY A 101 -0.34 -2.03 -6.05
N TYR A 102 0.50 -2.05 -7.09
CA TYR A 102 0.11 -1.79 -8.47
C TYR A 102 0.56 -2.91 -9.40
N ASP A 103 -0.28 -3.19 -10.39
CA ASP A 103 0.13 -3.90 -11.59
C ASP A 103 0.46 -2.88 -12.69
N PHE A 104 1.71 -2.91 -13.17
CA PHE A 104 2.21 -1.99 -14.21
C PHE A 104 2.08 -2.57 -15.62
N SER A 105 1.52 -3.77 -15.77
CA SER A 105 1.44 -4.49 -17.05
C SER A 105 0.56 -3.84 -18.11
N THR A 106 -0.28 -2.87 -17.74
CA THR A 106 -1.12 -2.12 -18.66
C THR A 106 -0.36 -1.01 -19.40
N LEU A 107 0.77 -0.56 -18.86
CA LEU A 107 1.58 0.48 -19.49
C LEU A 107 2.31 -0.09 -20.69
N ARG A 108 2.30 0.66 -21.79
CA ARG A 108 2.99 0.23 -23.00
C ARG A 108 4.50 0.08 -22.77
N PRO A 109 5.16 -0.86 -23.48
CA PRO A 109 6.57 -1.11 -23.29
C PRO A 109 7.44 0.06 -23.77
N ARG A 110 8.69 0.07 -23.31
CA ARG A 110 9.70 1.02 -23.77
C ARG A 110 9.88 0.91 -25.29
N GLY A 111 9.96 2.06 -25.97
CA GLY A 111 10.08 2.09 -27.43
C GLY A 111 8.74 2.03 -28.17
N ALA A 112 7.62 1.80 -27.49
CA ALA A 112 6.31 1.83 -28.14
C ALA A 112 5.94 3.25 -28.60
N PRO A 113 5.35 3.42 -29.80
CA PRO A 113 5.05 4.75 -30.34
C PRO A 113 3.96 5.47 -29.52
N VAL A 114 4.20 6.75 -29.19
CA VAL A 114 3.22 7.62 -28.53
C VAL A 114 2.47 8.44 -29.57
N LYS A 115 1.20 8.07 -29.79
CA LYS A 115 0.30 8.78 -30.72
C LYS A 115 0.21 10.27 -30.36
N GLY A 116 0.37 11.13 -31.36
CA GLY A 116 0.19 12.58 -31.23
C GLY A 116 1.41 13.36 -30.72
N VAL A 117 2.45 12.69 -30.23
CA VAL A 117 3.67 13.35 -29.71
C VAL A 117 4.91 13.08 -30.59
N GLY A 118 4.87 12.03 -31.41
CA GLY A 118 5.99 11.67 -32.30
C GLY A 118 7.23 11.19 -31.54
N ALA A 119 7.04 10.70 -30.32
CA ALA A 119 8.09 10.19 -29.45
C ALA A 119 7.79 8.74 -29.04
N ASP A 120 8.82 8.07 -28.54
CA ASP A 120 8.73 6.71 -28.01
C ASP A 120 8.43 6.71 -26.52
N ALA A 121 7.69 5.70 -26.07
CA ALA A 121 7.37 5.51 -24.66
C ALA A 121 8.61 5.14 -23.84
N SER A 122 8.68 5.62 -22.61
CA SER A 122 9.75 5.31 -21.67
C SER A 122 9.60 3.94 -20.99
N GLY A 123 8.42 3.31 -21.10
CA GLY A 123 8.10 2.02 -20.48
C GLY A 123 7.65 2.13 -19.01
N PRO A 124 7.13 1.04 -18.43
CA PRO A 124 6.59 1.00 -17.07
C PRO A 124 7.64 1.32 -16.01
N LEU A 125 8.88 0.83 -16.16
CA LEU A 125 9.93 1.01 -15.17
C LEU A 125 10.28 2.50 -14.95
N SER A 126 10.28 3.30 -16.01
CA SER A 126 10.51 4.74 -15.90
C SER A 126 9.42 5.43 -15.07
N PHE A 127 8.16 5.01 -15.21
CA PHE A 127 7.08 5.50 -14.35
C PHE A 127 7.21 4.94 -12.93
N MET A 128 7.62 3.68 -12.75
CA MET A 128 7.88 3.13 -11.42
C MET A 128 8.93 3.95 -10.66
N ASP A 129 9.95 4.50 -11.32
CA ASP A 129 10.94 5.41 -10.70
C ASP A 129 10.27 6.68 -10.13
N VAL A 130 9.19 7.17 -10.76
CA VAL A 130 8.38 8.30 -10.25
C VAL A 130 7.62 7.91 -8.99
N TRP A 131 6.99 6.73 -8.95
CA TRP A 131 6.34 6.23 -7.73
C TRP A 131 7.35 6.03 -6.60
N ASP A 132 8.51 5.46 -6.90
CA ASP A 132 9.58 5.19 -5.95
C ASP A 132 10.08 6.51 -5.31
N ALA A 133 10.25 7.57 -6.12
CA ALA A 133 10.58 8.91 -5.64
C ALA A 133 9.46 9.55 -4.80
N MET A 134 8.20 9.39 -5.21
CA MET A 134 7.04 9.84 -4.44
C MET A 134 7.01 9.17 -3.06
N CYS A 135 7.19 7.86 -3.00
CA CYS A 135 7.17 7.10 -1.76
C CYS A 135 8.35 7.45 -0.82
N ARG A 136 9.52 7.78 -1.36
CA ARG A 136 10.63 8.32 -0.55
C ARG A 136 10.27 9.64 0.13
N THR A 137 9.51 10.48 -0.57
CA THR A 137 9.11 11.81 -0.10
C THR A 137 8.03 11.72 0.96
N ILE A 138 7.05 10.83 0.78
CA ILE A 138 5.89 10.70 1.66
C ILE A 138 6.20 9.71 2.78
N MET A 139 6.39 10.22 4.00
CA MET A 139 6.40 9.39 5.19
C MET A 139 4.98 8.85 5.46
N SER A 140 4.86 7.54 5.61
CA SER A 140 3.60 6.90 6.03
C SER A 140 3.23 7.39 7.42
N ALA A 141 1.96 7.82 7.60
CA ALA A 141 1.42 8.42 8.83
C ALA A 141 2.07 7.88 10.13
N GLY A 142 2.99 8.67 10.69
CA GLY A 142 3.70 8.33 11.91
C GLY A 142 4.82 7.31 11.70
N TYR A 143 6.06 7.80 11.70
CA TYR A 143 7.33 7.06 11.90
C TYR A 143 7.65 5.86 11.00
N ARG A 144 6.76 5.40 10.12
CA ARG A 144 7.01 4.27 9.22
C ARG A 144 7.37 4.74 7.83
N ARG A 145 8.35 4.07 7.24
CA ARG A 145 8.67 4.22 5.82
C ARG A 145 7.48 3.73 4.99
N GLY A 146 7.14 4.46 3.92
CA GLY A 146 6.20 3.96 2.91
C GLY A 146 6.72 2.64 2.32
N ALA A 147 5.80 1.75 1.97
CA ALA A 147 6.13 0.49 1.32
C ALA A 147 5.13 0.26 0.19
N MET A 148 5.65 -0.17 -0.96
CA MET A 148 4.85 -0.46 -2.13
C MET A 148 5.16 -1.86 -2.67
N MET A 149 4.26 -2.38 -3.49
CA MET A 149 4.43 -3.57 -4.29
C MET A 149 4.16 -3.21 -5.75
N ALA A 150 5.02 -3.68 -6.64
CA ALA A 150 4.83 -3.59 -8.07
C ALA A 150 4.83 -4.99 -8.67
N THR A 151 3.90 -5.23 -9.58
CA THR A 151 3.87 -6.42 -10.38
C THR A 151 3.98 -6.11 -11.85
N LEU A 152 4.54 -7.07 -12.60
CA LEU A 152 4.57 -7.05 -14.06
C LEU A 152 4.33 -8.48 -14.55
N ARG A 153 3.51 -8.65 -15.59
CA ARG A 153 3.23 -9.96 -16.18
C ARG A 153 4.47 -10.52 -16.85
N CYS A 154 4.62 -11.84 -16.79
CA CYS A 154 5.75 -12.55 -17.39
C CYS A 154 5.83 -12.40 -18.92
N ASP A 155 4.72 -12.06 -19.58
CA ASP A 155 4.63 -11.85 -21.03
C ASP A 155 4.73 -10.37 -21.44
N HIS A 156 4.99 -9.46 -20.50
CA HIS A 156 5.22 -8.05 -20.81
C HIS A 156 6.58 -7.87 -21.50
N PRO A 157 6.70 -7.09 -22.60
CA PRO A 157 7.98 -6.97 -23.33
C PRO A 157 9.16 -6.46 -22.49
N ASP A 158 8.90 -5.64 -21.47
CA ASP A 158 9.92 -5.12 -20.55
C ASP A 158 10.18 -6.03 -19.32
N ILE A 159 9.79 -7.31 -19.37
CA ILE A 159 9.92 -8.23 -18.23
C ILE A 159 11.38 -8.48 -17.84
N GLU A 160 12.29 -8.59 -18.81
CA GLU A 160 13.71 -8.82 -18.54
C GLU A 160 14.31 -7.64 -17.77
N ASP A 161 14.03 -6.41 -18.21
CA ASP A 161 14.43 -5.20 -17.48
C ASP A 161 13.82 -5.16 -16.06
N PHE A 162 12.56 -5.59 -15.90
CA PHE A 162 11.87 -5.61 -14.60
C PHE A 162 12.53 -6.55 -13.59
N ILE A 163 12.90 -7.77 -14.00
CA ILE A 163 13.54 -8.74 -13.10
C ILE A 163 14.98 -8.32 -12.75
N GLU A 164 15.63 -7.54 -13.62
CA GLU A 164 16.98 -7.01 -13.39
C GLU A 164 17.00 -5.68 -12.65
N ALA A 165 15.87 -4.97 -12.54
CA ALA A 165 15.80 -3.58 -12.09
C ALA A 165 16.47 -3.31 -10.72
N LYS A 166 16.50 -4.31 -9.83
CA LYS A 166 17.12 -4.22 -8.50
C LYS A 166 18.57 -4.65 -8.42
N LYS A 167 19.18 -5.10 -9.53
CA LYS A 167 20.65 -5.27 -9.62
C LYS A 167 21.35 -3.93 -9.47
N GLU A 168 20.72 -2.84 -9.92
CA GLU A 168 21.18 -1.47 -9.68
C GLU A 168 20.93 -1.07 -8.22
N ALA A 169 22.01 -0.74 -7.50
CA ALA A 169 21.95 -0.40 -6.10
C ALA A 169 21.09 0.85 -5.86
N GLY A 170 20.00 0.69 -5.10
CA GLY A 170 19.16 1.80 -4.66
C GLY A 170 17.97 2.11 -5.56
N ARG A 171 17.90 1.54 -6.76
CA ARG A 171 16.75 1.67 -7.66
C ARG A 171 15.55 0.84 -7.14
N LEU A 172 14.33 1.39 -7.27
CA LEU A 172 13.07 0.76 -6.83
C LEU A 172 13.09 0.25 -5.37
N ARG A 173 13.79 0.96 -4.48
CA ARG A 173 14.01 0.52 -3.09
C ARG A 173 12.76 0.64 -2.20
N MET A 174 11.73 1.36 -2.66
CA MET A 174 10.45 1.47 -1.97
C MET A 174 9.46 0.38 -2.40
N PHE A 175 9.76 -0.36 -3.46
CA PHE A 175 8.93 -1.44 -3.97
C PHE A 175 9.43 -2.82 -3.50
N ASN A 176 8.51 -3.74 -3.25
CA ASN A 176 8.70 -5.17 -3.50
C ASN A 176 8.28 -5.46 -4.94
N LEU A 177 9.02 -6.31 -5.65
CA LEU A 177 8.75 -6.66 -7.05
C LEU A 177 8.29 -8.11 -7.13
N SER A 178 7.27 -8.39 -7.93
CA SER A 178 6.80 -9.75 -8.16
C SER A 178 6.34 -9.90 -9.62
N VAL A 179 6.59 -11.06 -10.21
CA VAL A 179 6.15 -11.36 -11.57
C VAL A 179 4.79 -12.04 -11.51
N LEU A 180 3.84 -11.59 -12.34
CA LEU A 180 2.58 -12.32 -12.54
C LEU A 180 2.83 -13.40 -13.59
N VAL A 181 3.02 -14.62 -13.10
CA VAL A 181 3.29 -15.79 -13.95
C VAL A 181 1.98 -16.35 -14.48
N THR A 182 1.93 -16.65 -15.78
CA THR A 182 0.75 -17.24 -16.44
C THR A 182 0.88 -18.75 -16.58
N ASP A 183 -0.25 -19.46 -16.69
CA ASP A 183 -0.26 -20.91 -16.95
C ASP A 183 0.47 -21.27 -18.26
N ALA A 184 0.34 -20.42 -19.29
CA ALA A 184 1.03 -20.61 -20.57
C ALA A 184 2.56 -20.57 -20.41
N PHE A 185 3.08 -19.67 -19.55
CA PHE A 185 4.50 -19.62 -19.23
C PHE A 185 4.94 -20.89 -18.49
N MET A 186 4.19 -21.32 -17.47
CA MET A 186 4.54 -22.52 -16.70
C MET A 186 4.59 -23.76 -17.59
N LYS A 187 3.62 -23.92 -18.50
CA LYS A 187 3.61 -25.00 -19.48
C LYS A 187 4.83 -24.96 -20.40
N ALA A 188 5.21 -23.78 -20.89
CA ALA A 188 6.37 -23.63 -21.78
C ALA A 188 7.72 -23.94 -21.10
N VAL A 189 7.78 -23.95 -19.76
CA VAL A 189 8.98 -24.33 -18.99
C VAL A 189 9.04 -25.84 -18.75
N GLU A 190 7.91 -26.54 -18.76
CA GLU A 190 7.84 -27.99 -18.56
C GLU A 190 8.28 -28.79 -19.81
N ASP A 191 8.05 -28.23 -21.01
CA ASP A 191 8.42 -28.80 -22.32
C ASP A 191 9.92 -28.64 -22.65
#